data_AF-A0A973VZQ7-F1
#
_entry.id   AF-A0A973VZQ7-F1
#
_cell.length_a   1.000
_cell.length_b   1.000
_cell.length_c   1.000
_cell.angle_alpha   90.00
_cell.angle_beta   90.00
_cell.angle_gamma   90.00
#
_symmetry.space_group_name_H-M   'P 1'
#
loop_
_entity.id
_entity.type
_entity.pdbx_description
1 polymer ?
#
loop_
_entity_poly.entity_id
_entity_poly.type
_entity_poly.pdbx_seq_one_letter_code
_entity_poly.pdbx_strand_id
1 'polypeptide(L)' 'MPAKFPDIPPDVARKFLNDMAAYFSASTELQRDEIAARWRHILLDYMPAKTTLRLNDVKELFRKMRDEG' A
#
# COMPACT_ATOMS: atom_id res chain seq x y z
N MET A 1 -8.47 -6.98 -17.89
CA MET A 1 -7.01 -6.81 -17.74
C MET A 1 -6.78 -6.28 -16.33
N PRO A 2 -6.12 -7.01 -15.41
CA PRO A 2 -5.89 -6.47 -14.08
C PRO A 2 -4.91 -5.31 -14.19
N ALA A 3 -5.18 -4.23 -13.45
CA ALA A 3 -4.48 -2.95 -13.56
C ALA A 3 -2.97 -3.12 -13.30
N LYS A 4 -2.17 -3.05 -14.38
CA LYS A 4 -0.73 -2.86 -14.28
C LYS A 4 -0.51 -1.49 -13.63
N PHE A 5 0.03 -1.44 -12.42
CA PHE A 5 0.69 -0.25 -11.87
C PHE A 5 1.93 -0.01 -12.74
N PRO A 6 1.94 0.91 -13.72
CA PRO A 6 2.94 0.86 -14.80
C PRO A 6 4.35 1.22 -14.36
N ASP A 7 4.52 1.84 -13.19
CA ASP A 7 5.77 2.46 -12.76
C ASP A 7 6.27 2.01 -11.38
N ILE A 8 5.63 1.04 -10.74
CA ILE A 8 6.12 0.53 -9.45
C ILE A 8 7.15 -0.58 -9.72
N PRO A 9 8.39 -0.46 -9.24
CA PRO A 9 9.39 -1.50 -9.40
C PRO A 9 8.90 -2.83 -8.82
N PRO A 10 9.22 -3.98 -9.43
CA PRO A 10 8.77 -5.29 -8.94
C PRO A 10 9.27 -5.59 -7.52
N ASP A 11 10.39 -5.00 -7.11
CA ASP A 11 10.87 -5.07 -5.73
C ASP A 11 9.95 -4.35 -4.74
N VAL A 12 9.47 -3.17 -5.12
CA VAL A 12 8.49 -2.40 -4.34
C VAL A 12 7.17 -3.15 -4.29
N ALA A 13 6.70 -3.74 -5.39
CA ALA A 13 5.50 -4.56 -5.38
C ALA A 13 5.61 -5.77 -4.43
N ARG A 14 6.75 -6.47 -4.40
CA ARG A 14 6.98 -7.57 -3.44
C ARG A 14 6.99 -7.09 -2.00
N LYS A 15 7.65 -5.96 -1.75
CA LYS A 15 7.67 -5.34 -0.42
C LYS A 15 6.26 -4.95 0.02
N PHE A 16 5.43 -4.45 -0.91
CA PHE A 16 4.03 -4.10 -0.66
C PHE A 16 3.23 -5.29 -0.18
N LEU A 17 3.38 -6.43 -0.85
CA LEU A 17 2.68 -7.66 -0.45
C LEU A 17 3.15 -8.18 0.92
N ASN A 18 4.45 -8.05 1.24
CA ASN A 18 4.98 -8.45 2.55
C ASN A 18 4.46 -7.55 3.68
N ASP A 19 4.53 -6.23 3.48
CA ASP A 19 3.95 -5.27 4.42
C ASP A 19 2.42 -5.39 4.52
N MET A 20 1.74 -5.78 3.43
CA MET A 20 0.31 -6.08 3.45
C MET A 20 0.01 -7.27 4.39
N ALA A 21 0.80 -8.34 4.31
CA ALA A 21 0.68 -9.46 5.24
C ALA A 21 0.94 -9.01 6.69
N ALA A 22 1.96 -8.17 6.92
CA ALA A 22 2.23 -7.58 8.22
C ALA A 22 1.08 -6.68 8.72
N TYR A 23 0.43 -5.92 7.83
CA TYR A 23 -0.72 -5.06 8.14
C TYR A 23 -1.91 -5.89 8.63
N PHE A 24 -2.19 -7.02 7.96
CA PHE A 24 -3.27 -7.92 8.39
C PHE A 24 -2.92 -8.73 9.63
N SER A 25 -1.64 -9.04 9.84
CA SER A 25 -1.15 -9.74 11.04
C SER A 25 -0.97 -8.82 12.25
N ALA A 26 -0.90 -7.50 12.06
CA ALA A 26 -0.69 -6.53 13.12
C ALA A 26 -1.85 -6.56 14.14
N SER A 27 -1.48 -6.63 15.42
CA SER A 27 -2.42 -6.73 16.54
C SER A 27 -3.00 -5.39 16.98
N THR A 28 -2.35 -4.28 16.63
CA THR A 28 -2.75 -2.92 17.04
C THR A 28 -2.99 -2.03 15.83
N GLU A 29 -3.91 -1.07 15.97
CA GLU A 29 -4.16 -0.07 14.94
C GLU A 29 -2.93 0.81 14.69
N LEU A 30 -2.13 1.09 15.72
CA LEU A 30 -0.90 1.85 15.59
C LEU A 30 0.08 1.19 14.61
N GLN A 31 0.34 -0.11 14.74
CA GLN A 31 1.21 -0.85 13.82
C GLN A 31 0.67 -0.83 12.38
N ARG A 32 -0.66 -0.92 12.23
CA ARG A 32 -1.32 -0.82 10.93
C ARG A 32 -1.15 0.55 10.31
N ASP A 33 -1.28 1.60 11.10
CA ASP A 33 -1.05 2.98 10.68
C ASP A 33 0.41 3.25 10.31
N GLU A 34 1.37 2.68 11.05
CA GLU A 34 2.81 2.78 10.71
C GLU A 34 3.12 2.15 9.35
N ILE A 35 2.56 0.97 9.08
CA ILE A 35 2.73 0.28 7.78
C ILE A 35 2.06 1.09 6.67
N ALA A 36 0.82 1.54 6.87
CA ALA A 36 0.10 2.35 5.90
C ALA A 36 0.78 3.71 5.65
N ALA A 37 1.37 4.33 6.67
CA ALA A 37 2.08 5.61 6.54
C ALA A 37 3.37 5.47 5.74
N ARG A 38 4.12 4.38 5.97
CA ARG A 38 5.30 4.03 5.18
C ARG A 38 4.94 3.88 3.70
N TRP A 39 3.89 3.12 3.42
CA TRP A 39 3.42 2.90 2.05
C TRP A 39 2.84 4.14 1.40
N ARG A 40 2.18 5.01 2.17
CA ARG A 40 1.72 6.30 1.69
C ARG A 40 2.88 7.13 1.14
N HIS A 41 3.99 7.22 1.86
CA HIS A 41 5.14 8.00 1.43
C HIS A 41 5.79 7.40 0.17
N ILE A 42 5.97 6.08 0.14
CA ILE A 42 6.51 5.37 -1.03
C ILE A 42 5.62 5.58 -2.25
N LEU A 43 4.31 5.39 -2.12
CA LEU A 43 3.36 5.56 -3.22
C LEU A 43 3.30 7.02 -3.69
N LEU A 44 3.41 7.99 -2.79
CA LEU A 44 3.50 9.41 -3.15
C LEU A 44 4.75 9.73 -3.97
N ASP A 45 5.87 9.04 -3.75
CA ASP A 45 7.12 9.21 -4.52
C ASP A 45 6.95 8.76 -5.98
N TYR A 46 6.15 7.73 -6.21
CA TYR A 46 5.81 7.21 -7.55
C TYR A 46 4.60 7.90 -8.20
N MET A 47 3.85 8.70 -7.46
CA MET A 47 2.66 9.39 -7.97
C MET A 47 2.99 10.82 -8.41
N PRO A 48 2.27 11.35 -9.41
CA PRO A 48 2.42 12.76 -9.78
C PRO A 48 2.07 13.66 -8.60
N ALA A 49 2.80 14.77 -8.43
CA ALA A 49 2.74 15.67 -7.27
C ALA A 49 1.35 16.25 -6.91
N LYS A 50 0.33 16.04 -7.75
CA LYS A 50 -1.07 16.44 -7.47
C LYS A 50 -1.91 15.33 -6.84
N THR A 51 -1.39 14.12 -6.69
CA THR A 51 -2.14 13.02 -6.10
C THR A 51 -2.12 13.11 -4.58
N THR A 52 -3.31 13.29 -3.99
CA THR A 52 -3.47 13.30 -2.54
C THR A 52 -3.81 11.89 -2.08
N LEU A 53 -2.80 11.12 -1.68
CA LEU A 53 -3.02 9.79 -1.10
C LEU A 53 -3.21 9.93 0.42
N ARG A 54 -4.38 9.59 0.96
CA ARG A 54 -4.60 9.56 2.42
C ARG A 54 -4.19 8.20 2.98
N LEU A 55 -3.95 8.17 4.30
CA LEU A 55 -3.72 6.91 5.02
C LEU A 55 -4.86 5.91 4.80
N ASN A 56 -6.11 6.40 4.78
CA ASN A 56 -7.27 5.54 4.54
C ASN A 56 -7.26 4.93 3.13
N ASP A 57 -6.86 5.68 2.10
CA ASP A 57 -6.73 5.15 0.73
C ASP A 57 -5.75 3.99 0.67
N VAL A 58 -4.63 4.07 1.40
CA VAL A 58 -3.63 2.98 1.48
C VAL A 58 -4.19 1.76 2.21
N LYS A 59 -4.92 1.96 3.31
CA LYS A 59 -5.60 0.88 4.04
C LYS A 59 -6.66 0.19 3.17
N GLU A 60 -7.42 0.96 2.40
CA GLU A 60 -8.39 0.44 1.44
C GLU A 60 -7.72 -0.30 0.29
N LEU A 61 -6.56 0.18 -0.19
CA LEU A 61 -5.77 -0.49 -1.21
C LEU A 61 -5.32 -1.88 -0.75
N PHE A 62 -4.82 -1.99 0.49
CA PHE A 62 -4.48 -3.29 1.08
C PHE A 62 -5.70 -4.23 1.18
N ARG A 63 -6.87 -3.70 1.53
CA ARG A 63 -8.11 -4.50 1.57
C ARG A 63 -8.53 -4.98 0.19
N LYS A 64 -8.53 -4.09 -0.81
CA LYS A 64 -8.87 -4.44 -2.20
C LYS A 64 -7.92 -5.49 -2.77
N MET A 65 -6.62 -5.33 -2.57
CA MET A 65 -5.63 -6.30 -3.06
C MET A 65 -5.75 -7.67 -2.38
N ARG A 66 -6.24 -7.73 -1.14
CA ARG A 66 -6.53 -9.01 -0.47
C ARG A 66 -7.82 -9.66 -0.97
N ASP A 67 -8.82 -8.87 -1.31
CA ASP A 67 -10.12 -9.36 -1.82
C ASP A 67 -10.02 -9.83 -3.28
N GLU A 68 -9.12 -9.24 -4.06
CA GLU A 68 -8.85 -9.59 -5.46
C GLU A 68 -7.81 -10.74 -5.62
N GLY A 69 -7.25 -11.25 -4.51
CA GLY A 69 -6.15 -12.22 -4.47
C GLY A 69 -6.56 -13.64 -4.04
#